data_AF-A0A349EVZ3-F1
#
_entry.id   AF-A0A349EVZ3-F1
#
_cell.length_a   1.000
_cell.length_b   1.000
_cell.length_c   1.000
_cell.angle_alpha   90.00
_cell.angle_beta   90.00
_cell.angle_gamma   90.00
#
_symmetry.space_group_name_H-M   'P 1'
#
loop_
_entity.id
_entity.type
_entity.pdbx_description
1 polymer ?
#
loop_
_entity_poly.entity_id
_entity_poly.type
_entity_poly.pdbx_seq_one_letter_code
_entity_poly.pdbx_strand_id
1 'polypeptide(L)'
;MIVAFLYVSIFLYVFSHANDFKRSIKSKSDSLSILLLEKVNSLSKIDAYFKNSGIVYSENQDLIMNELSSISLVDVDYNVLFHCINIIKKAESALSLLCFDHPLIAEKKEFGLEKVRLEDLDRNFRAGMALYNADVNAYNYWLSIPGYRLVLAILGFKKKKTLS
;
A
#
# COMPACT_ATOMS: atom_id res chain seq x y z
N MET A 1 -40.80 -23.41 8.97
CA MET A 1 -40.18 -22.37 9.83
C MET A 1 -38.70 -22.63 10.14
N ILE A 2 -38.30 -23.82 10.59
CA ILE A 2 -36.90 -24.12 10.97
C ILE A 2 -35.90 -23.88 9.82
N VAL A 3 -36.25 -24.33 8.61
CA VAL A 3 -35.39 -24.13 7.41
C VAL A 3 -35.20 -22.65 7.07
N ALA A 4 -36.28 -21.86 7.15
CA ALA A 4 -36.21 -20.41 6.92
C ALA A 4 -35.37 -19.71 8.00
N PHE A 5 -35.51 -20.12 9.27
CA PHE A 5 -34.72 -19.60 10.38
C PHE A 5 -33.22 -19.92 10.22
N LEU A 6 -32.88 -21.14 9.81
CA LEU A 6 -31.50 -21.53 9.51
C LEU A 6 -30.93 -20.71 8.35
N TYR A 7 -31.70 -20.53 7.28
CA TYR A 7 -31.28 -19.74 6.13
C TYR A 7 -30.95 -18.29 6.49
N VAL A 8 -31.80 -17.64 7.30
CA VAL A 8 -31.58 -16.27 7.79
C VAL A 8 -30.39 -16.21 8.75
N SER A 9 -30.26 -17.18 9.65
CA SER A 9 -29.12 -17.25 10.58
C SER A 9 -27.78 -17.36 9.84
N ILE A 10 -27.71 -18.22 8.82
CA ILE A 10 -26.51 -18.36 7.97
C ILE A 10 -26.25 -17.06 7.21
N PHE A 11 -27.28 -16.40 6.70
CA PHE A 11 -27.12 -15.11 6.02
C PHE A 11 -26.52 -14.05 6.95
N LEU A 12 -27.04 -13.91 8.17
CA LEU A 12 -26.52 -12.96 9.16
C LEU A 12 -25.06 -13.26 9.51
N TYR A 13 -24.70 -14.55 9.60
CA TYR A 13 -23.33 -14.98 9.83
C TYR A 13 -22.39 -14.57 8.68
N VAL A 14 -22.78 -14.85 7.43
CA VAL A 14 -22.02 -14.43 6.22
C VAL A 14 -21.89 -12.90 6.17
N PHE A 15 -22.98 -12.18 6.46
CA PHE A 15 -23.00 -10.72 6.46
C PHE A 15 -22.06 -10.13 7.52
N SER A 16 -22.07 -10.68 8.74
CA SER A 16 -21.17 -10.27 9.82
C SER A 16 -19.72 -10.41 9.39
N HIS A 17 -19.32 -11.58 8.91
CA HIS A 17 -17.95 -11.82 8.45
C HIS A 17 -17.55 -10.90 7.29
N ALA A 18 -18.43 -10.71 6.29
CA ALA A 18 -18.15 -9.80 5.20
C ALA A 18 -17.92 -8.35 5.69
N ASN A 19 -18.68 -7.90 6.70
CA ASN A 19 -18.51 -6.59 7.28
C ASN A 19 -17.21 -6.47 8.09
N ASP A 20 -16.87 -7.49 8.88
CA ASP A 20 -15.63 -7.52 9.67
C ASP A 20 -14.40 -7.45 8.76
N PHE A 21 -14.36 -8.26 7.70
CA PHE A 21 -13.27 -8.17 6.71
C PHE A 21 -13.27 -6.84 5.97
N LYS A 22 -14.43 -6.25 5.64
CA LYS A 22 -14.49 -4.92 5.01
C LYS A 22 -13.81 -3.86 5.89
N ARG A 23 -14.06 -3.89 7.20
CA ARG A 23 -13.44 -2.99 8.20
C ARG A 23 -11.95 -3.28 8.35
N SER A 24 -11.56 -4.55 8.49
CA SER A 24 -10.16 -4.97 8.61
C SER A 24 -9.33 -4.52 7.40
N ILE A 25 -9.85 -4.68 6.19
CA ILE A 25 -9.19 -4.22 4.96
C ILE A 25 -8.97 -2.69 4.99
N LYS A 26 -9.96 -1.92 5.47
CA LYS A 26 -9.80 -0.46 5.58
C LYS A 26 -8.73 -0.11 6.62
N SER A 27 -8.77 -0.72 7.80
CA SER A 27 -7.75 -0.50 8.83
C SER A 27 -6.34 -0.83 8.32
N LYS A 28 -6.16 -1.97 7.63
CA LYS A 28 -4.87 -2.34 7.03
C LYS A 28 -4.45 -1.40 5.91
N SER A 29 -5.40 -0.91 5.10
CA SER A 29 -5.15 0.13 4.09
C SER A 29 -4.58 1.41 4.73
N ASP A 30 -5.15 1.84 5.84
CA ASP A 30 -4.71 3.03 6.57
C ASP A 30 -3.34 2.79 7.26
N SER A 31 -3.08 1.57 7.75
CA SER A 31 -1.73 1.22 8.24
C SER A 31 -0.69 1.21 7.11
N LEU A 32 -1.05 0.70 5.93
CA LEU A 32 -0.16 0.70 4.77
C LEU A 32 0.13 2.12 4.27
N SER A 33 -0.83 3.04 4.35
CA SER A 33 -0.56 4.44 3.96
C SER A 33 0.44 5.11 4.88
N ILE A 34 0.38 4.86 6.19
CA ILE A 34 1.38 5.37 7.14
C ILE A 34 2.78 4.88 6.76
N LEU A 35 2.92 3.59 6.44
CA LEU A 35 4.19 3.03 5.99
C LEU A 35 4.68 3.65 4.69
N LEU A 36 3.78 3.85 3.71
CA LEU A 36 4.14 4.50 2.44
C LEU A 36 4.56 5.95 2.64
N LEU A 37 3.87 6.70 3.50
CA LEU A 37 4.22 8.08 3.84
C LEU A 37 5.61 8.15 4.47
N GLU A 38 5.92 7.20 5.34
CA GLU A 38 7.24 7.14 5.95
C GLU A 38 8.34 6.79 4.93
N LYS A 39 8.05 5.90 3.98
CA LYS A 39 8.95 5.63 2.85
C LYS A 39 9.17 6.89 2.00
N VAL A 40 8.13 7.66 1.70
CA VAL A 40 8.23 8.95 0.98
C VAL A 40 9.15 9.92 1.73
N ASN A 41 8.98 10.04 3.06
CA ASN A 41 9.83 10.88 3.89
C ASN A 41 11.30 10.46 3.82
N SER A 42 11.59 9.16 3.95
CA SER A 42 12.96 8.64 3.86
C SER A 42 13.57 8.84 2.48
N LEU A 43 12.81 8.59 1.40
CA LEU A 43 13.27 8.84 0.03
C LEU A 43 13.52 10.33 -0.23
N SER A 44 12.67 11.22 0.30
CA SER A 44 12.86 12.67 0.15
C SER A 44 14.11 13.16 0.87
N LYS A 45 14.46 12.57 2.02
CA LYS A 45 15.74 12.85 2.68
C LYS A 45 16.92 12.37 1.87
N ILE A 46 16.81 11.19 1.25
CA ILE A 46 17.85 10.68 0.35
C ILE A 46 18.04 11.61 -0.85
N ASP A 47 16.94 12.03 -1.48
CA ASP A 47 16.94 13.04 -2.55
C ASP A 47 17.63 14.33 -2.12
N ALA A 48 17.36 14.82 -0.91
CA ALA A 48 18.03 16.00 -0.37
C ALA A 48 19.56 15.85 -0.26
N TYR A 49 20.09 14.66 0.08
CA TYR A 49 21.54 14.44 0.11
C TYR A 49 22.19 14.58 -1.27
N PHE A 50 21.52 14.12 -2.33
CA PHE A 50 21.98 14.25 -3.71
C PHE A 50 21.93 15.72 -4.17
N LYS A 51 20.81 16.41 -3.94
CA LYS A 51 20.65 17.84 -4.28
C LYS A 51 21.65 18.74 -3.55
N ASN A 52 21.86 18.52 -2.25
CA ASN A 52 22.82 19.29 -1.45
C ASN A 52 24.28 19.04 -1.87
N SER A 53 24.54 17.92 -2.54
CA SER A 53 25.87 17.60 -3.08
C SER A 53 26.08 18.15 -4.50
N GLY A 54 25.10 18.89 -5.05
CA GLY A 54 25.21 19.56 -6.35
C GLY A 54 25.07 18.64 -7.57
N ILE A 55 24.47 17.45 -7.41
CA ILE A 55 24.26 16.53 -8.52
C ILE A 55 23.11 17.02 -9.40
N VAL A 56 23.35 16.99 -10.71
CA VAL A 56 22.36 17.38 -11.73
C VAL A 56 21.53 16.15 -12.10
N TYR A 57 20.22 16.31 -12.02
CA TYR A 57 19.27 15.25 -12.31
C TYR A 57 18.95 15.27 -13.81
N SER A 58 18.63 14.10 -14.36
CA SER A 58 17.95 14.04 -15.65
C SER A 58 16.51 14.52 -15.51
N GLU A 59 15.92 15.03 -16.59
CA GLU A 59 14.53 15.50 -16.64
C GLU A 59 13.54 14.44 -16.10
N ASN A 60 13.77 13.16 -16.44
CA ASN A 60 12.97 12.05 -15.94
C ASN A 60 13.11 11.84 -14.42
N GLN A 61 14.30 12.01 -13.85
CA GLN A 61 14.53 11.86 -12.41
C GLN A 61 13.85 13.00 -11.64
N ASP A 62 13.92 14.23 -12.14
CA ASP A 62 13.23 15.37 -11.53
C ASP A 62 11.71 15.20 -11.55
N LEU A 63 11.14 14.72 -12.65
CA LEU A 63 9.71 14.42 -12.73
C LEU A 63 9.28 13.40 -11.67
N ILE A 64 10.05 12.30 -11.51
CA ILE A 64 9.74 11.26 -10.53
C ILE A 64 9.84 11.79 -9.09
N MET A 65 10.85 12.61 -8.77
CA MET A 65 10.98 13.19 -7.42
C MET A 65 9.88 14.22 -7.14
N ASN A 66 9.47 14.99 -8.14
CA ASN A 66 8.34 15.92 -8.01
C ASN A 66 7.04 15.17 -7.77
N GLU A 67 6.78 14.09 -8.53
CA GLU A 67 5.64 13.19 -8.30
C GLU A 67 5.66 12.61 -6.87
N LEU A 68 6.82 12.13 -6.40
CA LEU A 68 7.01 11.60 -5.04
C LEU A 68 6.63 12.62 -3.96
N SER A 69 7.08 13.88 -4.11
CA SER A 69 6.80 14.95 -3.17
C SER A 69 5.32 15.39 -3.14
N SER A 70 4.60 15.12 -4.23
CA SER A 70 3.18 15.46 -4.38
C SER A 70 2.22 14.38 -3.84
N ILE A 71 2.75 13.26 -3.33
CA ILE A 71 1.92 12.16 -2.82
C ILE A 71 1.10 12.64 -1.63
N SER A 72 -0.23 12.69 -1.81
CA SER A 72 -1.20 12.90 -0.74
C SER A 72 -1.94 11.60 -0.45
N LEU A 73 -1.86 11.12 0.79
CA LEU A 73 -2.55 9.91 1.25
C LEU A 73 -3.85 10.22 1.99
N VAL A 74 -4.67 11.10 1.40
CA VAL A 74 -6.03 11.42 1.90
C VAL A 74 -7.01 10.41 1.32
N ASP A 75 -7.89 9.84 2.17
CA ASP A 75 -8.90 8.84 1.80
C ASP A 75 -8.35 7.64 1.01
N VAL A 76 -7.51 6.88 1.71
CA VAL A 76 -6.78 5.73 1.16
C VAL A 76 -7.74 4.67 0.62
N ASP A 77 -7.80 4.57 -0.70
CA ASP A 77 -8.43 3.50 -1.45
C ASP A 77 -7.38 2.62 -2.15
N TYR A 78 -7.84 1.58 -2.85
CA TYR A 78 -6.95 0.68 -3.59
C TYR A 78 -6.14 1.42 -4.68
N ASN A 79 -6.77 2.34 -5.42
CA ASN A 79 -6.12 2.99 -6.55
C ASN A 79 -5.04 3.95 -6.09
N VAL A 80 -5.30 4.70 -5.01
CA VAL A 80 -4.34 5.59 -4.35
C VAL A 80 -3.16 4.77 -3.83
N LEU A 81 -3.39 3.67 -3.11
CA LEU A 81 -2.31 2.79 -2.65
C LEU A 81 -1.47 2.27 -3.81
N PHE A 82 -2.12 1.71 -4.83
CA PHE A 82 -1.44 1.15 -6.00
C PHE A 82 -0.60 2.21 -6.73
N HIS A 83 -1.15 3.41 -6.91
CA HIS A 83 -0.44 4.52 -7.53
C HIS A 83 0.79 4.95 -6.72
N CYS A 84 0.63 5.13 -5.40
CA CYS A 84 1.73 5.51 -4.51
C CYS A 84 2.85 4.46 -4.50
N ILE A 85 2.50 3.17 -4.45
CA ILE A 85 3.47 2.07 -4.53
C ILE A 85 4.30 2.17 -5.81
N ASN A 86 3.67 2.47 -6.95
CA ASN A 86 4.36 2.58 -8.22
C ASN A 86 5.30 3.79 -8.29
N ILE A 87 4.87 4.95 -7.78
CA ILE A 87 5.74 6.13 -7.70
C ILE A 87 6.95 5.85 -6.81
N ILE A 88 6.72 5.27 -5.63
CA ILE A 88 7.80 4.92 -4.68
C ILE A 88 8.79 3.95 -5.34
N LYS A 89 8.33 2.90 -6.03
CA LYS A 89 9.21 1.96 -6.76
C LYS A 89 10.05 2.66 -7.82
N LYS A 90 9.47 3.60 -8.57
CA LYS A 90 10.19 4.41 -9.57
C LYS A 90 11.24 5.30 -8.90
N ALA A 91 10.88 5.96 -7.80
CA ALA A 91 11.76 6.82 -7.03
C ALA A 91 12.95 6.04 -6.44
N GLU A 92 12.69 4.88 -5.84
CA GLU A 92 13.74 3.97 -5.34
C GLU A 92 14.71 3.55 -6.45
N SER A 93 14.17 3.21 -7.63
CA SER A 93 15.00 2.83 -8.79
C SER A 93 15.85 3.99 -9.29
N ALA A 94 15.28 5.19 -9.37
CA ALA A 94 15.98 6.40 -9.78
C ALA A 94 17.11 6.78 -8.80
N LEU A 95 16.81 6.78 -7.49
CA LEU A 95 17.80 7.06 -6.45
C LEU A 95 18.87 5.97 -6.38
N SER A 96 18.51 4.70 -6.57
CA SER A 96 19.49 3.60 -6.63
C SER A 96 20.47 3.76 -7.79
N LEU A 97 20.00 4.26 -8.94
CA LEU A 97 20.86 4.55 -10.09
C LEU A 97 21.83 5.71 -9.77
N LEU A 98 21.33 6.78 -9.15
CA LEU A 98 22.18 7.89 -8.70
C LEU A 98 23.22 7.44 -7.65
N CYS A 99 22.88 6.49 -6.79
CA CYS A 99 23.84 5.91 -5.85
C CYS A 99 24.98 5.17 -6.56
N PHE A 100 24.65 4.46 -7.64
CA PHE A 100 25.62 3.71 -8.43
C PHE A 100 26.57 4.67 -9.16
N ASP A 101 26.04 5.77 -9.71
CA ASP A 101 26.83 6.77 -10.43
C ASP A 101 27.68 7.66 -9.49
N HIS A 102 27.26 7.83 -8.24
CA HIS A 102 27.90 8.72 -7.26
C HIS A 102 28.17 8.04 -5.90
N PRO A 103 29.12 7.08 -5.84
CA PRO A 103 29.35 6.25 -4.65
C PRO A 103 29.79 7.05 -3.40
N LEU A 104 30.48 8.19 -3.59
CA LEU A 104 30.96 9.04 -2.49
C LEU A 104 29.83 9.58 -1.60
N ILE A 105 28.62 9.71 -2.13
CA ILE A 105 27.45 10.16 -1.35
C ILE A 105 26.83 8.98 -0.60
N ALA A 106 26.86 7.78 -1.18
CA ALA A 106 26.37 6.56 -0.56
C ALA A 106 27.20 6.15 0.67
N GLU A 107 28.47 6.57 0.75
CA GLU A 107 29.35 6.33 1.90
C GLU A 107 29.06 7.25 3.09
N LYS A 108 28.23 8.28 2.94
CA LYS A 108 27.84 9.16 4.06
C LYS A 108 27.06 8.34 5.10
N LYS A 109 27.47 8.45 6.37
CA LYS A 109 26.82 7.74 7.49
C LYS A 109 25.31 7.99 7.56
N GLU A 110 24.89 9.22 7.30
CA GLU A 110 23.49 9.65 7.30
C GLU A 110 22.67 9.00 6.18
N PHE A 111 23.31 8.78 5.02
CA PHE A 111 22.72 8.04 3.90
C PHE A 111 22.49 6.57 4.29
N GLY A 112 23.50 5.93 4.89
CA GLY A 112 23.41 4.55 5.36
C GLY A 112 22.26 4.31 6.34
N LEU A 113 22.01 5.26 7.25
CA LEU A 113 20.89 5.17 8.21
C LEU A 113 19.52 5.20 7.52
N GLU A 114 19.31 6.11 6.56
CA GLU A 114 18.04 6.18 5.83
C GLU A 114 17.85 4.98 4.90
N LYS A 115 18.92 4.40 4.36
CA LYS A 115 18.86 3.14 3.59
C LYS A 115 18.42 1.96 4.46
N VAL A 116 19.01 1.78 5.64
CA VAL A 116 18.60 0.72 6.57
C VAL A 116 17.14 0.89 6.98
N ARG A 117 16.72 2.13 7.25
CA ARG A 117 15.32 2.45 7.55
C ARG A 117 14.38 2.07 6.41
N LEU A 118 14.76 2.34 5.16
CA LEU A 118 13.97 1.93 3.99
C LEU A 118 13.86 0.41 3.87
N GLU A 119 14.93 -0.33 4.13
CA GLU A 119 14.91 -1.80 4.12
C GLU A 119 13.95 -2.36 5.20
N ASP A 120 13.95 -1.79 6.40
CA ASP A 120 13.02 -2.14 7.47
C ASP A 120 11.57 -1.79 7.12
N LEU A 121 11.34 -0.60 6.56
CA LEU A 121 10.02 -0.18 6.08
C LEU A 121 9.52 -1.10 4.96
N ASP A 122 10.39 -1.54 4.06
CA ASP A 122 10.06 -2.50 3.00
C ASP A 122 9.63 -3.85 3.54
N ARG A 123 10.35 -4.36 4.54
CA ARG A 123 10.00 -5.62 5.20
C ARG A 123 8.62 -5.52 5.85
N ASN A 124 8.38 -4.45 6.59
CA ASN A 124 7.09 -4.20 7.25
C ASN A 124 5.97 -4.00 6.23
N PHE A 125 6.25 -3.29 5.14
CA PHE A 125 5.30 -3.05 4.07
C PHE A 125 4.90 -4.35 3.36
N ARG A 126 5.86 -5.23 3.05
CA ARG A 126 5.57 -6.56 2.45
C ARG A 126 4.72 -7.43 3.38
N ALA A 127 5.03 -7.44 4.68
CA ALA A 127 4.22 -8.16 5.67
C ALA A 127 2.80 -7.59 5.75
N GLY A 128 2.67 -6.26 5.79
CA GLY A 128 1.38 -5.57 5.79
C GLY A 128 0.56 -5.86 4.53
N MET A 129 1.19 -5.85 3.35
CA MET A 129 0.53 -6.20 2.08
C MET A 129 0.03 -7.64 2.07
N ALA A 130 0.81 -8.59 2.59
CA ALA A 130 0.38 -9.98 2.69
C ALA A 130 -0.88 -10.11 3.57
N LEU A 131 -0.91 -9.42 4.71
CA LEU A 131 -2.07 -9.39 5.61
C LEU A 131 -3.29 -8.69 4.98
N TYR A 132 -3.08 -7.63 4.21
CA TYR A 132 -4.14 -6.96 3.45
C TYR A 132 -4.73 -7.90 2.39
N ASN A 133 -3.86 -8.57 1.62
CA ASN A 133 -4.26 -9.48 0.56
C ASN A 133 -5.00 -10.72 1.11
N ALA A 134 -4.56 -11.25 2.24
CA ALA A 134 -5.25 -12.33 2.93
C ALA A 134 -6.70 -11.94 3.28
N ASP A 135 -6.91 -10.74 3.82
CA ASP A 135 -8.26 -10.25 4.15
C ASP A 135 -9.10 -9.99 2.90
N VAL A 136 -8.51 -9.44 1.84
CA VAL A 136 -9.21 -9.25 0.55
C VAL A 136 -9.68 -10.59 0.00
N ASN A 137 -8.85 -11.63 0.07
CA ASN A 137 -9.21 -12.97 -0.37
C ASN A 137 -10.33 -13.56 0.48
N ALA A 138 -10.23 -13.45 1.81
CA ALA A 138 -11.28 -13.91 2.73
C ALA A 138 -12.60 -13.16 2.50
N TYR A 139 -12.56 -11.84 2.34
CA TYR A 139 -13.71 -11.02 2.00
C TYR A 139 -14.37 -11.48 0.69
N ASN A 140 -13.56 -11.64 -0.37
CA ASN A 140 -14.03 -12.08 -1.67
C ASN A 140 -14.63 -13.49 -1.63
N TYR A 141 -14.10 -14.37 -0.77
CA TYR A 141 -14.65 -15.70 -0.50
C TYR A 141 -16.07 -15.60 0.07
N TRP A 142 -16.28 -14.83 1.14
CA TRP A 142 -17.61 -14.65 1.74
C TRP A 142 -18.64 -14.04 0.76
N LEU A 143 -18.21 -13.12 -0.12
CA LEU A 143 -19.07 -12.58 -1.17
C LEU A 143 -19.41 -13.56 -2.29
N SER A 144 -18.65 -14.64 -2.42
CA SER A 144 -18.84 -15.64 -3.48
C SER A 144 -19.76 -16.79 -3.08
N ILE A 145 -20.24 -16.83 -1.84
CA ILE A 145 -21.10 -17.90 -1.34
C ILE A 145 -22.41 -17.95 -2.15
N PRO A 146 -22.75 -19.11 -2.76
CA PRO A 146 -24.00 -19.28 -3.49
C PRO A 146 -25.23 -19.00 -2.61
N GLY A 147 -26.30 -18.46 -3.20
CA GLY A 147 -27.54 -18.11 -2.49
C GLY A 147 -27.54 -16.71 -1.85
N TYR A 148 -26.39 -16.21 -1.38
CA TYR A 148 -26.30 -14.90 -0.72
C TYR A 148 -25.61 -13.81 -1.55
N ARG A 149 -24.92 -14.19 -2.64
CA ARG A 149 -24.19 -13.27 -3.52
C ARG A 149 -25.04 -12.08 -3.99
N LEU A 150 -26.26 -12.33 -4.47
CA LEU A 150 -27.14 -11.29 -5.01
C LEU A 150 -27.61 -10.32 -3.92
N VAL A 151 -27.96 -10.84 -2.75
CA VAL A 151 -28.37 -10.03 -1.59
C VAL A 151 -27.21 -9.15 -1.12
N LEU A 152 -26.01 -9.70 -1.00
CA LEU A 152 -24.82 -8.94 -0.63
C LEU A 152 -24.47 -7.85 -1.66
N ALA A 153 -24.66 -8.13 -2.95
CA ALA A 153 -24.47 -7.15 -4.01
C ALA A 153 -25.48 -5.99 -3.94
N ILE A 154 -26.76 -6.28 -3.65
CA ILE A 154 -27.79 -5.25 -3.43
C ILE A 154 -27.45 -4.38 -2.22
N LEU A 155 -26.89 -4.97 -1.16
CA LEU A 155 -26.42 -4.26 0.03
C LEU A 155 -25.10 -3.47 -0.20
N GLY A 156 -24.60 -3.41 -1.44
CA GLY A 156 -23.44 -2.61 -1.81
C GLY A 156 -22.07 -3.26 -1.55
N PHE A 157 -22.03 -4.56 -1.23
CA PHE A 157 -20.76 -5.29 -1.11
C PHE A 157 -20.23 -5.63 -2.50
N LYS A 158 -18.99 -5.20 -2.78
CA LYS A 158 -18.32 -5.42 -4.07
C LYS A 158 -16.96 -6.04 -3.84
N LYS A 159 -16.57 -7.01 -4.69
CA LYS A 159 -15.25 -7.65 -4.62
C LYS A 159 -14.14 -6.59 -4.61
N LYS A 160 -13.09 -6.85 -3.82
CA LYS A 160 -11.91 -5.98 -3.71
C LYS A 160 -10.71 -6.62 -4.43
N LYS A 161 -9.73 -5.79 -4.80
CA LYS A 161 -8.50 -6.22 -5.48
C LYS A 161 -7.35 -6.36 -4.49
N THR A 162 -6.47 -7.30 -4.76
CA THR A 162 -5.21 -7.48 -4.03
C THR A 162 -4.14 -6.52 -4.55
N LEU A 163 -3.21 -6.13 -3.67
CA LEU A 163 -2.01 -5.36 -4.01
C LEU A 163 -0.91 -6.33 -4.46
N SER A 164 -0.17 -5.99 -5.52
CA SER A 164 0.95 -6.78 -6.08
C SER A 164 2.17 -5.91 -6.34
#